data_AF-A0AAE0RL57-F1
#
_entry.id   AF-A0AAE0RL57-F1
#
_cell.length_a   1.000
_cell.length_b   1.000
_cell.length_c   1.000
_cell.angle_alpha   90.00
_cell.angle_beta   90.00
_cell.angle_gamma   90.00
#
_symmetry.space_group_name_H-M   'P 1'
#
loop_
_entity.id
_entity.type
_entity.pdbx_description
1 polymer ?
#
loop_
_entity_poly.entity_id
_entity_poly.type
_entity_poly.pdbx_seq_one_letter_code
_entity_poly.pdbx_strand_id
1 'polypeptide(L)'
;MSYETLCRVYRGGILESVHQGTVVVADTEGNIRFSLGDPHMLYFPRSSLKMIQALEFCRSGAYRSLGLSPQHLALCCASHDAEPLHTDMIKDWLGKMNLSADNLACGPAQPNHERTKLDMYKRGEQPTRAHHECSGKHCGFISTAVHQGHDTATYHLPENPVQRKLSENMALMGGPAPGRIFWAVDGCRLPTPAILTEEMAVMTAKFAGTISVFLLVSCGGSDPKPEKQEMPKPPMLPDWVLNPVIEGGFASAECVPATNDMSLDRSQATAQGRAEISRQLGVKTKVMDKTYQNKVTTAGGSVTGNTFEAVSKQVSEQYLQGSRASKVEYVTINGKNNLCVMVTLDPASSKKLFDAIVDGSNRQVSPQDKDVLYQEFKAFKAQEELDQETAK
;
A
#
# COMPACT_ATOMS: atom_id res chain seq x y z
N MET A 1 23.88 -5.55 3.35
CA MET A 1 22.41 -5.37 3.31
C MET A 1 21.89 -5.32 4.73
N SER A 2 21.83 -4.10 5.29
CA SER A 2 21.09 -3.82 6.52
C SER A 2 19.81 -3.10 6.16
N TYR A 3 18.70 -3.56 6.72
CA TYR A 3 17.43 -2.86 6.70
C TYR A 3 17.23 -2.17 8.04
N GLU A 4 16.64 -0.98 8.01
CA GLU A 4 16.25 -0.26 9.22
C GLU A 4 14.77 -0.39 9.48
N THR A 5 14.36 -0.27 10.74
CA THR A 5 12.93 -0.24 11.06
C THR A 5 12.33 1.08 10.59
N LEU A 6 11.48 1.04 9.56
CA LEU A 6 10.84 2.21 8.97
C LEU A 6 9.47 2.50 9.58
N CYS A 7 8.72 1.43 9.88
CA CYS A 7 7.39 1.56 10.46
C CYS A 7 7.15 0.39 11.42
N ARG A 8 6.53 0.69 12.55
CA ARG A 8 6.01 -0.30 13.49
C ARG A 8 4.50 -0.15 13.50
N VAL A 9 3.80 -1.22 13.13
CA VAL A 9 2.35 -1.30 13.19
C VAL A 9 1.98 -1.92 14.51
N TYR A 10 1.19 -1.18 15.29
CA TYR A 10 0.68 -1.60 16.57
C TYR A 10 -0.78 -1.99 16.44
N ARG A 11 -1.14 -3.13 17.02
CA ARG A 11 -2.54 -3.52 17.19
C ARG A 11 -2.85 -3.63 18.67
N GLY A 12 -3.64 -2.68 19.15
CA GLY A 12 -3.96 -2.58 20.57
C GLY A 12 -2.72 -2.37 21.44
N GLY A 13 -1.74 -1.60 20.99
CA GLY A 13 -0.51 -1.31 21.76
C GLY A 13 0.52 -2.45 21.80
N ILE A 14 0.27 -3.55 21.10
CA ILE A 14 1.23 -4.63 20.89
C ILE A 14 1.82 -4.48 19.49
N LEU A 15 3.15 -4.57 19.38
CA LEU A 15 3.85 -4.63 18.10
C LEU A 15 3.34 -5.82 17.28
N GLU A 16 2.55 -5.52 16.26
CA GLU A 16 1.97 -6.53 15.37
C GLU A 16 2.87 -6.78 14.16
N SER A 17 3.44 -5.72 13.59
CA SER A 17 4.30 -5.84 12.42
C SER A 17 5.40 -4.79 12.45
N VAL A 18 6.61 -5.22 12.12
CA VAL A 18 7.75 -4.33 11.86
C VAL A 18 7.98 -4.32 10.35
N HIS A 19 7.91 -3.15 9.75
CA HIS A 19 8.28 -2.95 8.36
C HIS A 19 9.69 -2.39 8.34
N GLN A 20 10.62 -3.24 7.92
CA GLN A 20 12.00 -2.85 7.71
C GLN A 20 12.23 -2.49 6.24
N GLY A 21 13.15 -1.58 5.99
CA GLY A 21 13.50 -1.17 4.65
C GLY A 21 14.68 -0.20 4.62
N THR A 22 14.95 0.28 3.41
CA THR A 22 15.93 1.33 3.15
C THR A 22 15.20 2.54 2.59
N VAL A 23 15.53 3.73 3.09
CA VAL A 23 15.05 5.01 2.55
C VAL A 23 16.24 5.79 2.02
N VAL A 24 16.15 6.30 0.79
CA VAL A 24 17.15 7.19 0.21
C VAL A 24 16.43 8.37 -0.43
N VAL A 25 16.87 9.58 -0.12
CA VAL A 25 16.35 10.83 -0.69
C VAL A 25 17.50 11.49 -1.45
N ALA A 26 17.28 11.72 -2.74
CA ALA A 26 18.19 12.46 -3.59
C ALA A 26 17.54 13.78 -4.04
N ASP A 27 18.36 14.79 -4.30
CA ASP A 27 17.91 16.00 -4.98
C ASP A 27 18.01 15.87 -6.51
N THR A 28 17.58 16.92 -7.23
CA THR A 28 17.58 16.96 -8.69
C THR A 28 18.98 17.05 -9.32
N GLU A 29 20.02 17.39 -8.54
CA GLU A 29 21.42 17.38 -8.98
C GLU A 29 22.02 15.97 -8.88
N GLY A 30 21.37 15.08 -8.12
CA GLY A 30 21.81 13.71 -7.86
C GLY A 30 22.58 13.55 -6.55
N ASN A 31 22.57 14.56 -5.67
CA ASN A 31 23.16 14.45 -4.35
C ASN A 31 22.22 13.72 -3.40
N ILE A 32 22.74 12.76 -2.64
CA ILE A 32 21.99 12.11 -1.56
C ILE A 32 21.86 13.09 -0.40
N ARG A 33 20.62 13.45 -0.05
CA ARG A 33 20.29 14.38 1.03
C ARG A 33 19.97 13.66 2.34
N PHE A 34 19.49 12.42 2.25
CA PHE A 34 19.18 11.60 3.42
C PHE A 34 19.24 10.12 3.03
N SER A 35 19.73 9.28 3.95
CA SER A 35 19.60 7.83 3.85
C SER A 35 19.35 7.20 5.22
N LEU A 36 18.57 6.12 5.22
CA LEU A 36 18.32 5.26 6.37
C LEU A 36 18.38 3.81 5.89
N GLY A 37 19.20 2.97 6.53
CA GLY A 37 19.58 1.65 6.02
C GLY A 37 20.71 1.70 5.00
N ASP A 38 20.91 0.61 4.26
CA ASP A 38 21.98 0.46 3.27
C ASP A 38 21.59 1.08 1.91
N PRO A 39 22.09 2.28 1.52
CA PRO A 39 21.73 2.92 0.25
C PRO A 39 22.28 2.16 -0.97
N HIS A 40 23.29 1.31 -0.77
CA HIS A 40 23.88 0.44 -1.79
C HIS A 40 23.21 -0.94 -1.81
N MET A 41 22.02 -1.06 -1.23
CA MET A 41 21.24 -2.27 -1.35
C MET A 41 20.81 -2.48 -2.81
N LEU A 42 21.25 -3.61 -3.36
CA LEU A 42 20.87 -4.08 -4.70
C LEU A 42 19.50 -4.76 -4.65
N TYR A 43 18.57 -4.32 -5.50
CA TYR A 43 17.23 -4.90 -5.59
C TYR A 43 16.64 -4.73 -6.99
N PHE A 44 15.51 -5.40 -7.24
CA PHE A 44 14.74 -5.22 -8.46
C PHE A 44 13.59 -4.22 -8.22
N PRO A 45 13.59 -3.03 -8.84
CA PRO A 45 12.53 -2.03 -8.65
C PRO A 45 11.22 -2.45 -9.31
N ARG A 46 11.27 -3.41 -10.26
CA ARG A 46 10.10 -3.96 -10.97
C ARG A 46 9.24 -2.82 -11.53
N SER A 47 7.95 -2.82 -11.23
CA SER A 47 6.98 -1.83 -11.73
C SER A 47 7.31 -0.38 -11.36
N SER A 48 8.13 -0.10 -10.34
CA SER A 48 8.50 1.27 -9.97
C SER A 48 9.38 1.94 -11.03
N LEU A 49 10.01 1.18 -11.94
CA LEU A 49 10.89 1.71 -12.99
C LEU A 49 10.13 2.19 -14.25
N LYS A 50 8.80 2.02 -14.31
CA LYS A 50 8.00 2.28 -15.52
C LYS A 50 8.18 3.68 -16.11
N MET A 51 8.32 4.71 -15.26
CA MET A 51 8.57 6.08 -15.73
C MET A 51 9.87 6.19 -16.54
N ILE A 52 10.92 5.51 -16.08
CA ILE A 52 12.21 5.47 -16.78
C ILE A 52 12.11 4.60 -18.04
N GLN A 53 11.36 3.49 -17.99
CA GLN A 53 11.09 2.64 -19.15
C GLN A 53 10.32 3.37 -20.27
N ALA A 54 9.41 4.27 -19.90
CA ALA A 54 8.61 5.05 -20.85
C ALA A 54 9.39 6.21 -21.52
N LEU A 55 10.61 6.51 -21.08
CA LEU A 55 11.42 7.58 -21.67
C LEU A 55 11.67 7.37 -23.16
N GLU A 56 12.08 6.17 -23.56
CA GLU A 56 12.36 5.89 -24.98
C GLU A 56 11.11 6.00 -25.84
N PHE A 57 9.96 5.56 -25.32
CA PHE A 57 8.68 5.68 -26.01
C PHE A 57 8.32 7.15 -26.34
N CYS A 58 8.69 8.08 -25.46
CA CYS A 58 8.54 9.51 -25.71
C CYS A 58 9.65 10.07 -26.61
N ARG A 59 10.91 9.76 -26.30
CA ARG A 59 12.10 10.34 -26.95
C ARG A 59 12.28 9.88 -28.39
N SER A 60 11.92 8.64 -28.70
CA SER A 60 11.95 8.09 -30.05
C SER A 60 10.98 8.80 -31.00
N GLY A 61 9.96 9.47 -30.47
CA GLY A 61 8.87 10.06 -31.27
C GLY A 61 7.66 9.13 -31.44
N ALA A 62 7.74 7.87 -30.99
CA ALA A 62 6.66 6.88 -31.12
C ALA A 62 5.33 7.35 -30.50
N TYR A 63 5.39 7.95 -29.31
CA TYR A 63 4.22 8.54 -28.65
C TYR A 63 3.51 9.59 -29.52
N ARG A 64 4.29 10.50 -30.13
CA ARG A 64 3.75 11.58 -30.96
C ARG A 64 3.28 11.08 -32.32
N SER A 65 4.02 10.17 -32.96
CA SER A 65 3.67 9.66 -34.30
C SER A 65 2.34 8.91 -34.33
N LEU A 66 1.95 8.29 -33.21
CA LEU A 66 0.68 7.57 -33.08
C LEU A 66 -0.49 8.49 -32.66
N GLY A 67 -0.23 9.79 -32.46
CA GLY A 67 -1.22 10.76 -31.99
C GLY A 67 -1.82 10.35 -30.65
N LEU A 68 -0.99 9.86 -29.73
CA LEU A 68 -1.44 9.38 -28.42
C LEU A 68 -1.57 10.54 -27.44
N SER A 69 -2.48 10.36 -26.50
CA SER A 69 -2.83 11.36 -25.49
C SER A 69 -2.10 11.11 -24.16
N PRO A 70 -2.07 12.10 -23.24
CA PRO A 70 -1.45 11.93 -21.93
C PRO A 70 -1.99 10.75 -21.12
N GLN A 71 -3.25 10.33 -21.35
CA GLN A 71 -3.83 9.15 -20.72
C GLN A 71 -3.10 7.86 -21.14
N HIS A 72 -2.64 7.75 -22.39
CA HIS A 72 -1.85 6.59 -22.84
C HIS A 72 -0.47 6.57 -22.18
N LEU A 73 0.15 7.74 -22.03
CA LEU A 73 1.42 7.86 -21.33
C LEU A 73 1.27 7.51 -19.85
N ALA A 74 0.20 7.99 -19.19
CA ALA A 74 -0.12 7.60 -17.83
C ALA A 74 -0.31 6.08 -17.70
N LEU A 75 -1.04 5.46 -18.62
CA LEU A 75 -1.25 4.01 -18.66
C LEU A 75 0.06 3.23 -18.91
N CYS A 76 0.97 3.75 -19.75
CA CYS A 76 2.31 3.21 -19.95
C CYS A 76 3.15 3.19 -18.67
N CYS A 77 2.94 4.21 -17.83
CA CYS A 77 3.69 4.47 -16.63
C CYS A 77 3.10 3.83 -15.35
N ALA A 78 1.89 3.28 -15.42
CA ALA A 78 1.16 2.75 -14.28
C ALA A 78 1.07 1.21 -14.27
N SER A 79 0.61 0.66 -13.15
CA SER A 79 0.01 -0.69 -13.11
C SER A 79 -1.50 -0.50 -13.04
N HIS A 80 -2.26 -1.00 -14.01
CA HIS A 80 -3.71 -0.83 -14.03
C HIS A 80 -4.44 -2.08 -13.53
N ASP A 81 -5.64 -1.89 -12.98
CA ASP A 81 -6.45 -3.01 -12.46
C ASP A 81 -7.36 -3.66 -13.50
N ALA A 82 -7.23 -3.26 -14.77
CA ALA A 82 -7.97 -3.78 -15.92
C ALA A 82 -9.48 -3.51 -15.85
N GLU A 83 -9.86 -2.33 -15.34
CA GLU A 83 -11.16 -1.73 -15.65
C GLU A 83 -11.39 -1.61 -17.17
N PRO A 84 -12.65 -1.60 -17.64
CA PRO A 84 -12.97 -1.53 -19.07
C PRO A 84 -12.25 -0.40 -19.81
N LEU A 85 -12.17 0.79 -19.19
CA LEU A 85 -11.47 1.94 -19.76
C LEU A 85 -10.00 1.65 -20.09
N HIS A 86 -9.32 0.85 -19.25
CA HIS A 86 -7.92 0.49 -19.48
C HIS A 86 -7.82 -0.49 -20.64
N THR A 87 -8.61 -1.56 -20.61
CA THR A 87 -8.56 -2.60 -21.64
C THR A 87 -8.97 -2.08 -23.00
N ASP A 88 -9.92 -1.16 -23.07
CA ASP A 88 -10.37 -0.56 -24.33
C ASP A 88 -9.31 0.40 -24.87
N MET A 89 -8.69 1.21 -24.02
CA MET A 89 -7.54 2.05 -24.40
C MET A 89 -6.36 1.22 -24.93
N ILE A 90 -6.08 0.05 -24.33
CA ILE A 90 -5.04 -0.86 -24.81
C ILE A 90 -5.37 -1.42 -26.20
N LYS A 91 -6.61 -1.86 -26.41
CA LYS A 91 -7.07 -2.37 -27.71
C LYS A 91 -7.01 -1.29 -28.79
N ASP A 92 -7.50 -0.09 -28.49
CA ASP A 92 -7.49 1.04 -29.41
C ASP A 92 -6.06 1.48 -29.76
N TRP A 93 -5.17 1.52 -28.76
CA TRP A 93 -3.76 1.83 -28.97
C TRP A 93 -3.09 0.78 -29.88
N LEU A 94 -3.30 -0.52 -29.62
CA LEU A 94 -2.77 -1.58 -30.48
C LEU A 94 -3.35 -1.52 -31.91
N GLY A 95 -4.63 -1.19 -32.03
CA GLY A 95 -5.30 -1.00 -33.32
C GLY A 95 -4.65 0.08 -34.18
N LYS A 96 -4.16 1.18 -33.59
CA LYS A 96 -3.39 2.23 -34.31
C LYS A 96 -2.11 1.71 -34.97
N MET A 97 -1.61 0.55 -34.55
CA MET A 97 -0.41 -0.10 -35.09
C MET A 97 -0.75 -1.35 -35.92
N ASN A 98 -2.03 -1.62 -36.19
CA ASN A 98 -2.52 -2.88 -36.76
C ASN A 98 -2.10 -4.12 -35.95
N LEU A 99 -2.06 -4.00 -34.63
CA LEU A 99 -1.74 -5.08 -33.70
C LEU A 99 -2.94 -5.42 -32.83
N SER A 100 -2.87 -6.57 -32.16
CA SER A 100 -3.85 -7.01 -31.17
C SER A 100 -3.19 -7.29 -29.83
N ALA A 101 -4.00 -7.58 -28.80
CA ALA A 101 -3.50 -7.98 -27.49
C ALA A 101 -2.56 -9.20 -27.58
N ASP A 102 -2.71 -10.07 -28.58
CA ASP A 102 -1.87 -11.26 -28.76
C ASP A 102 -0.43 -10.94 -29.15
N ASN A 103 -0.14 -9.70 -29.57
CA ASN A 103 1.22 -9.23 -29.78
C ASN A 103 1.94 -8.87 -28.47
N LEU A 104 1.23 -8.71 -27.33
CA LEU A 104 1.85 -8.31 -26.06
C LEU A 104 2.52 -9.50 -25.33
N ALA A 105 3.80 -9.39 -24.97
CA ALA A 105 4.54 -10.49 -24.36
C ALA A 105 4.10 -10.91 -22.94
N CYS A 106 3.41 -10.04 -22.19
CA CYS A 106 3.08 -10.23 -20.78
C CYS A 106 2.18 -11.45 -20.47
N GLY A 107 1.49 -12.00 -21.46
CA GLY A 107 0.52 -13.08 -21.26
C GLY A 107 -0.82 -12.57 -20.71
N PRO A 108 -1.88 -13.40 -20.78
CA PRO A 108 -3.17 -13.06 -20.20
C PRO A 108 -3.11 -13.06 -18.67
N ALA A 109 -3.83 -12.15 -18.03
CA ALA A 109 -3.94 -12.11 -16.57
C ALA A 109 -5.37 -11.73 -16.13
N GLN A 110 -5.78 -12.24 -14.98
CA GLN A 110 -7.08 -11.92 -14.40
C GLN A 110 -7.13 -10.44 -13.98
N PRO A 111 -8.27 -9.73 -14.18
CA PRO A 111 -8.42 -8.38 -13.67
C PRO A 111 -8.27 -8.32 -12.14
N ASN A 112 -7.59 -7.27 -11.65
CA ASN A 112 -7.59 -6.93 -10.23
C ASN A 112 -8.88 -6.20 -9.84
N HIS A 113 -9.48 -5.46 -10.78
CA HIS A 113 -10.78 -4.81 -10.57
C HIS A 113 -11.86 -5.88 -10.40
N GLU A 114 -12.33 -6.03 -9.17
CA GLU A 114 -13.23 -7.12 -8.75
C GLU A 114 -14.49 -7.21 -9.60
N ARG A 115 -15.10 -6.06 -9.92
CA ARG A 115 -16.30 -6.03 -10.76
C ARG A 115 -16.03 -6.52 -12.18
N THR A 116 -14.92 -6.11 -12.81
CA THR A 116 -14.55 -6.63 -14.13
C THR A 116 -14.37 -8.14 -14.08
N LYS A 117 -13.62 -8.65 -13.08
CA LYS A 117 -13.39 -10.08 -12.90
C LYS A 117 -14.70 -10.86 -12.77
N LEU A 118 -15.63 -10.41 -11.92
CA LEU A 118 -16.92 -11.07 -11.72
C LEU A 118 -17.81 -11.01 -12.96
N ASP A 119 -17.84 -9.89 -13.66
CA ASP A 119 -18.65 -9.73 -14.86
C ASP A 119 -18.13 -10.62 -16.01
N MET A 120 -16.80 -10.72 -16.18
CA MET A 120 -16.18 -11.66 -17.13
C MET A 120 -16.51 -13.11 -16.78
N TYR A 121 -16.40 -13.48 -15.50
CA TYR A 121 -16.75 -14.83 -15.03
C TYR A 121 -18.20 -15.19 -15.36
N LYS A 122 -19.15 -14.27 -15.10
CA LYS A 122 -20.57 -14.47 -15.43
C LYS A 122 -20.82 -14.64 -16.93
N ARG A 123 -20.03 -13.98 -17.77
CA ARG A 123 -20.12 -14.09 -19.24
C ARG A 123 -19.34 -15.28 -19.81
N GLY A 124 -18.61 -16.04 -18.97
CA GLY A 124 -17.73 -17.12 -19.43
C GLY A 124 -16.53 -16.63 -20.24
N GLU A 125 -16.15 -15.36 -20.08
CA GLU A 125 -15.04 -14.74 -20.80
C GLU A 125 -13.70 -15.11 -20.16
N GLN A 126 -12.68 -15.33 -21.00
CA GLN A 126 -11.31 -15.54 -20.55
C GLN A 126 -10.52 -14.22 -20.60
N PRO A 127 -9.63 -13.97 -19.63
CA PRO A 127 -8.75 -12.82 -19.69
C PRO A 127 -7.82 -12.89 -20.90
N THR A 128 -7.62 -11.74 -21.52
CA THR A 128 -6.64 -11.53 -22.60
C THR A 128 -5.41 -10.81 -22.06
N ARG A 129 -4.37 -10.69 -22.89
CA ARG A 129 -3.16 -9.92 -22.57
C ARG A 129 -3.41 -8.42 -22.29
N ALA A 130 -4.52 -7.86 -22.77
CA ALA A 130 -4.93 -6.49 -22.43
C ALA A 130 -5.35 -6.33 -20.97
N HIS A 131 -5.67 -7.42 -20.28
CA HIS A 131 -6.06 -7.40 -18.86
C HIS A 131 -4.87 -7.49 -17.91
N HIS A 132 -3.66 -7.74 -18.41
CA HIS A 132 -2.46 -7.73 -17.57
C HIS A 132 -2.14 -6.31 -17.13
N GLU A 133 -1.88 -6.11 -15.84
CA GLU A 133 -1.55 -4.82 -15.22
C GLU A 133 -0.33 -4.12 -15.83
N CYS A 134 0.47 -4.87 -16.60
CA CYS A 134 1.63 -4.38 -17.31
C CYS A 134 1.35 -4.02 -18.77
N SER A 135 0.16 -4.30 -19.31
CA SER A 135 -0.11 -4.20 -20.74
C SER A 135 0.16 -2.79 -21.32
N GLY A 136 -0.09 -1.73 -20.55
CA GLY A 136 0.26 -0.35 -20.91
C GLY A 136 1.76 -0.14 -21.16
N LYS A 137 2.64 -0.66 -20.29
CA LYS A 137 4.10 -0.56 -20.50
C LYS A 137 4.53 -1.34 -21.74
N HIS A 138 3.89 -2.48 -21.99
CA HIS A 138 4.15 -3.27 -23.18
C HIS A 138 3.71 -2.54 -24.46
N CYS A 139 2.60 -1.79 -24.42
CA CYS A 139 2.19 -0.91 -25.52
C CYS A 139 3.26 0.16 -25.80
N GLY A 140 3.85 0.78 -24.77
CA GLY A 140 4.97 1.72 -24.96
C GLY A 140 6.19 1.09 -25.66
N PHE A 141 6.61 -0.09 -25.20
CA PHE A 141 7.73 -0.80 -25.82
C PHE A 141 7.46 -1.24 -27.26
N ILE A 142 6.29 -1.83 -27.54
CA ILE A 142 5.96 -2.30 -28.90
C ILE A 142 5.72 -1.11 -29.85
N SER A 143 5.17 0.01 -29.37
CA SER A 143 5.10 1.26 -30.15
C SER A 143 6.47 1.79 -30.54
N THR A 144 7.44 1.69 -29.63
CA THR A 144 8.83 2.07 -29.93
C THR A 144 9.42 1.14 -30.99
N ALA A 145 9.20 -0.17 -30.87
CA ALA A 145 9.66 -1.14 -31.85
C ALA A 145 9.08 -0.87 -33.24
N VAL A 146 7.76 -0.63 -33.33
CA VAL A 146 7.09 -0.25 -34.59
C VAL A 146 7.69 1.03 -35.17
N HIS A 147 7.84 2.08 -34.36
CA HIS A 147 8.32 3.38 -34.82
C HIS A 147 9.77 3.33 -35.34
N GLN A 148 10.62 2.53 -34.70
CA GLN A 148 12.04 2.40 -35.06
C GLN A 148 12.30 1.26 -36.06
N GLY A 149 11.26 0.56 -36.53
CA GLY A 149 11.41 -0.56 -37.48
C GLY A 149 12.10 -1.79 -36.88
N HIS A 150 11.95 -2.02 -35.58
CA HIS A 150 12.45 -3.20 -34.89
C HIS A 150 11.39 -4.30 -34.82
N ASP A 151 11.84 -5.55 -34.66
CA ASP A 151 10.95 -6.70 -34.60
C ASP A 151 10.02 -6.63 -33.36
N THR A 152 8.72 -6.63 -33.64
CA THR A 152 7.65 -6.53 -32.64
C THR A 152 7.33 -7.87 -31.99
N ALA A 153 7.81 -9.01 -32.52
CA ALA A 153 7.65 -10.31 -31.87
C ALA A 153 8.66 -10.49 -30.72
N THR A 154 9.84 -9.89 -30.85
CA THR A 154 10.97 -10.07 -29.93
C THR A 154 11.24 -8.86 -29.04
N TYR A 155 10.38 -7.83 -29.04
CA TYR A 155 10.61 -6.58 -28.30
C TYR A 155 10.88 -6.75 -26.79
N HIS A 156 10.46 -7.87 -26.21
CA HIS A 156 10.64 -8.21 -24.80
C HIS A 156 11.95 -8.94 -24.51
N LEU A 157 12.70 -9.33 -25.55
CA LEU A 157 13.98 -10.02 -25.40
C LEU A 157 15.13 -9.02 -25.26
N PRO A 158 16.15 -9.30 -24.42
CA PRO A 158 17.29 -8.41 -24.20
C PRO A 158 18.05 -7.99 -25.48
N GLU A 159 18.03 -8.85 -26.50
CA GLU A 159 18.70 -8.63 -27.78
C GLU A 159 18.01 -7.56 -28.63
N ASN A 160 16.73 -7.32 -28.38
CA ASN A 160 15.98 -6.33 -29.14
C ASN A 160 16.50 -4.92 -28.84
N PRO A 161 16.76 -4.09 -29.86
CA PRO A 161 17.30 -2.74 -29.66
C PRO A 161 16.48 -1.87 -28.70
N VAL A 162 15.17 -2.08 -28.64
CA VAL A 162 14.28 -1.38 -27.70
C VAL A 162 14.67 -1.63 -26.24
N GLN A 163 15.11 -2.84 -25.88
CA GLN A 163 15.53 -3.15 -24.50
C GLN A 163 16.88 -2.52 -24.17
N ARG A 164 17.79 -2.40 -25.16
CA ARG A 164 19.08 -1.72 -24.97
C ARG A 164 18.91 -0.23 -24.63
N LYS A 165 17.86 0.42 -25.13
CA LYS A 165 17.55 1.82 -24.77
C LYS A 165 17.22 2.01 -23.30
N LEU A 166 16.75 0.97 -22.60
CA LEU A 166 16.51 1.07 -21.15
C LEU A 166 17.80 1.33 -20.37
N SER A 167 18.90 0.65 -20.70
CA SER A 167 20.17 0.84 -19.99
C SER A 167 20.79 2.22 -20.26
N GLU A 168 20.70 2.70 -21.50
CA GLU A 168 21.11 4.06 -21.87
C GLU A 168 20.28 5.12 -21.12
N ASN A 169 18.96 4.95 -21.05
CA ASN A 169 18.07 5.87 -20.35
C ASN A 169 18.28 5.85 -18.84
N MET A 170 18.53 4.69 -18.22
CA MET A 170 18.90 4.63 -16.80
C MET A 170 20.19 5.39 -16.53
N ALA A 171 21.25 5.15 -17.33
CA ALA A 171 22.52 5.84 -17.18
C ALA A 171 22.38 7.36 -17.35
N LEU A 172 21.57 7.81 -18.32
CA LEU A 172 21.27 9.23 -18.50
C LEU A 172 20.63 9.85 -17.25
N MET A 173 19.77 9.09 -16.57
CA MET A 173 19.09 9.53 -15.36
C MET A 173 19.93 9.32 -14.09
N GLY A 174 21.21 8.97 -14.20
CA GLY A 174 22.10 8.77 -13.04
C GLY A 174 21.98 7.39 -12.38
N GLY A 175 21.40 6.42 -13.09
CA GLY A 175 21.45 5.01 -12.74
C GLY A 175 22.73 4.32 -13.23
N PRO A 176 22.76 2.97 -13.17
CA PRO A 176 23.96 2.20 -13.51
C PRO A 176 24.33 2.31 -14.99
N ALA A 177 25.64 2.26 -15.28
CA ALA A 177 26.14 2.20 -16.64
C ALA A 177 25.73 0.89 -17.33
N PRO A 178 25.52 0.85 -18.68
CA PRO A 178 25.01 -0.32 -19.40
C PRO A 178 25.75 -1.65 -19.16
N GLY A 179 27.05 -1.61 -18.87
CA GLY A 179 27.86 -2.80 -18.58
C GLY A 179 27.89 -3.25 -17.11
N ARG A 180 27.19 -2.55 -16.22
CA ARG A 180 27.17 -2.82 -14.77
C ARG A 180 25.82 -3.32 -14.26
N ILE A 181 24.90 -3.66 -15.17
CA ILE A 181 23.54 -4.03 -14.84
C ILE A 181 23.42 -5.55 -14.82
N PHE A 182 22.93 -6.09 -13.71
CA PHE A 182 22.47 -7.47 -13.64
C PHE A 182 21.01 -7.52 -14.09
N TRP A 183 20.71 -8.38 -15.07
CA TRP A 183 19.37 -8.51 -15.64
C TRP A 183 18.69 -9.79 -15.17
N ALA A 184 17.40 -9.67 -14.85
CA ALA A 184 16.50 -10.80 -14.66
C ALA A 184 15.29 -10.64 -15.60
N VAL A 185 14.38 -11.62 -15.58
CA VAL A 185 13.10 -11.56 -16.29
C VAL A 185 11.98 -11.29 -15.28
N ASP A 186 11.16 -10.27 -15.55
CA ASP A 186 9.98 -9.91 -14.75
C ASP A 186 8.82 -10.90 -15.03
N GLY A 187 7.81 -10.96 -14.17
CA GLY A 187 6.59 -11.75 -14.38
C GLY A 187 5.83 -11.35 -15.65
N CYS A 188 5.97 -10.09 -16.08
CA CYS A 188 5.47 -9.60 -17.37
C CYS A 188 6.38 -9.94 -18.57
N ARG A 189 7.44 -10.73 -18.37
CA ARG A 189 8.42 -11.19 -19.37
C ARG A 189 9.36 -10.14 -19.97
N LEU A 190 9.36 -8.91 -19.44
CA LEU A 190 10.36 -7.92 -19.80
C LEU A 190 11.64 -8.09 -18.97
N PRO A 191 12.81 -7.66 -19.48
CA PRO A 191 14.03 -7.57 -18.70
C PRO A 191 13.84 -6.57 -17.54
N THR A 192 14.24 -6.96 -16.34
CA THR A 192 14.24 -6.11 -15.15
C THR A 192 15.68 -5.97 -14.63
N PRO A 193 16.18 -4.73 -14.47
CA PRO A 193 17.53 -4.51 -13.96
C PRO A 193 17.54 -4.62 -12.43
N ALA A 194 18.60 -5.17 -11.87
CA ALA A 194 18.96 -4.95 -10.48
C ALA A 194 19.72 -3.63 -10.38
N ILE A 195 19.28 -2.74 -9.50
CA ILE A 195 19.89 -1.42 -9.28
C ILE A 195 20.06 -1.16 -7.78
N LEU A 196 20.94 -0.24 -7.43
CA LEU A 196 21.11 0.22 -6.05
C LEU A 196 19.93 1.13 -5.65
N THR A 197 19.64 1.19 -4.35
CA THR A 197 18.56 2.04 -3.82
C THR A 197 18.85 3.52 -4.08
N GLU A 198 20.10 3.95 -3.94
CA GLU A 198 20.53 5.30 -4.30
C GLU A 198 20.36 5.62 -5.80
N GLU A 199 20.64 4.67 -6.69
CA GLU A 199 20.50 4.86 -8.14
C GLU A 199 19.03 5.11 -8.50
N MET A 200 18.10 4.38 -7.87
CA MET A 200 16.67 4.63 -8.05
C MET A 200 16.25 6.02 -7.56
N ALA A 201 16.76 6.43 -6.39
CA ALA A 201 16.45 7.74 -5.82
C ALA A 201 16.95 8.86 -6.75
N VAL A 202 18.18 8.77 -7.23
CA VAL A 202 18.78 9.73 -8.17
C VAL A 202 18.01 9.77 -9.49
N MET A 203 17.69 8.62 -10.07
CA MET A 203 16.90 8.54 -11.31
C MET A 203 15.53 9.21 -11.18
N THR A 204 14.84 8.95 -10.06
CA THR A 204 13.52 9.52 -9.78
C THR A 204 13.60 11.03 -9.56
N ALA A 205 14.59 11.50 -8.80
CA ALA A 205 14.79 12.93 -8.53
C ALA A 205 15.15 13.70 -9.80
N LYS A 206 16.04 13.18 -10.65
CA LYS A 206 16.37 13.79 -11.96
C LYS A 206 15.17 13.80 -12.90
N PHE A 207 14.36 12.75 -12.89
CA PHE A 207 13.12 12.70 -13.67
C PHE A 207 12.17 13.83 -13.24
N ALA A 208 11.94 13.99 -11.93
CA ALA A 208 11.12 15.07 -11.40
C ALA A 208 11.70 16.47 -11.70
N GLY A 209 13.03 16.66 -11.56
CA GLY A 209 13.70 17.93 -11.84
C GLY A 209 13.62 18.37 -13.29
N THR A 210 13.65 17.42 -14.23
CA THR A 210 13.49 17.70 -15.66
C THR A 210 12.08 18.25 -15.97
N ILE A 211 11.06 17.84 -15.22
CA ILE A 211 9.69 18.36 -15.36
C ILE A 211 9.60 19.82 -14.87
N SER A 212 10.32 20.18 -13.81
CA SER A 212 10.31 21.55 -13.25
C SER A 212 10.96 22.59 -14.17
N VAL A 213 11.93 22.21 -15.00
CA VAL A 213 12.57 23.12 -15.97
C VAL A 213 11.65 23.45 -17.15
N PHE A 214 10.80 22.50 -17.59
CA PHE A 214 9.89 22.74 -18.72
C PHE A 214 8.71 23.66 -18.39
N LEU A 215 8.28 23.72 -17.12
CA LEU A 215 7.26 24.68 -16.67
C LEU A 215 7.78 26.13 -16.65
N LEU A 216 9.09 26.35 -16.64
CA LEU A 216 9.70 27.69 -16.62
C LEU A 216 10.07 28.21 -18.02
N VAL A 217 10.17 27.35 -19.04
CA VAL A 217 10.59 27.74 -20.41
C VAL A 217 9.40 27.94 -21.37
N SER A 218 8.18 27.56 -20.98
CA SER A 218 6.96 27.71 -21.82
C SER A 218 6.21 29.05 -21.65
N CYS A 219 6.70 29.98 -20.82
CA CYS A 219 6.06 31.29 -20.60
C CYS A 219 6.73 32.41 -21.41
N GLY A 220 6.78 32.25 -22.74
CA GLY A 220 7.16 33.29 -23.70
C GLY A 220 5.97 33.91 -24.45
N GLY A 221 4.73 33.55 -24.09
CA GLY A 221 3.51 34.15 -24.64
C GLY A 221 2.93 35.16 -23.65
N SER A 222 2.81 36.41 -24.09
CA SER A 222 2.20 37.51 -23.35
C SER A 222 0.69 37.30 -23.21
N ASP A 223 0.25 36.81 -22.05
CA ASP A 223 -1.12 36.91 -21.56
C ASP A 223 -1.11 37.19 -20.05
N PRO A 224 -2.14 37.87 -19.51
CA PRO A 224 -2.04 38.63 -18.27
C PRO A 224 -1.77 37.73 -17.05
N LYS A 225 -0.93 38.24 -16.15
CA LYS A 225 -0.46 37.58 -14.93
C LYS A 225 -1.55 36.74 -14.25
N PRO A 226 -1.33 35.43 -14.00
CA PRO A 226 -2.22 34.68 -13.14
C PRO A 226 -2.06 35.18 -11.71
N GLU A 227 -3.18 35.61 -11.15
CA GLU A 227 -3.35 35.89 -9.73
C GLU A 227 -3.00 34.63 -8.93
N LYS A 228 -2.26 34.78 -7.83
CA LYS A 228 -1.83 33.68 -6.97
C LYS A 228 -3.04 32.92 -6.44
N GLN A 229 -3.37 31.79 -7.05
CA GLN A 229 -4.26 30.81 -6.42
C GLN A 229 -3.43 29.97 -5.45
N GLU A 230 -3.66 30.18 -4.15
CA GLU A 230 -3.27 29.25 -3.11
C GLU A 230 -3.90 27.88 -3.41
N MET A 231 -3.08 26.83 -3.44
CA MET A 231 -3.59 25.45 -3.43
C MET A 231 -4.39 25.25 -2.13
N PRO A 232 -5.66 24.80 -2.20
CA PRO A 232 -6.43 24.56 -0.99
C PRO A 232 -5.73 23.47 -0.16
N LYS A 233 -5.47 23.79 1.11
CA LYS A 233 -4.95 22.88 2.13
C LYS A 233 -5.80 21.59 2.10
N PRO A 234 -5.21 20.39 1.97
CA PRO A 234 -5.99 19.16 1.94
C PRO A 234 -6.87 19.08 3.20
N PRO A 235 -8.15 18.66 3.10
CA PRO A 235 -9.02 18.58 4.25
C PRO A 235 -8.36 17.64 5.28
N MET A 236 -7.93 18.21 6.41
CA MET A 236 -7.36 17.45 7.50
C MET A 236 -8.48 16.62 8.12
N LEU A 237 -8.41 15.30 8.01
CA LEU A 237 -9.26 14.41 8.77
C LEU A 237 -8.99 14.65 10.27
N PRO A 238 -10.02 14.64 11.15
CA PRO A 238 -9.81 14.81 12.57
C PRO A 238 -8.83 13.77 13.14
N ASP A 239 -7.95 14.17 14.04
CA ASP A 239 -6.93 13.27 14.61
C ASP A 239 -7.54 12.02 15.27
N TRP A 240 -8.73 12.13 15.85
CA TRP A 240 -9.43 11.00 16.47
C TRP A 240 -9.96 9.98 15.45
N VAL A 241 -10.12 10.38 14.17
CA VAL A 241 -10.44 9.47 13.06
C VAL A 241 -9.17 8.75 12.60
N LEU A 242 -8.04 9.46 12.54
CA LEU A 242 -6.76 8.91 12.10
C LEU A 242 -6.10 8.02 13.18
N ASN A 243 -6.27 8.38 14.45
CA ASN A 243 -5.64 7.73 15.59
C ASN A 243 -6.62 7.64 16.78
N PRO A 244 -7.62 6.73 16.71
CA PRO A 244 -8.58 6.53 17.79
C PRO A 244 -7.92 5.79 18.96
N VAL A 245 -7.55 6.53 20.02
CA VAL A 245 -6.95 5.95 21.24
C VAL A 245 -7.65 6.43 22.51
N ILE A 246 -7.69 5.57 23.52
CA ILE A 246 -8.09 5.90 24.89
C ILE A 246 -7.18 5.15 25.88
N GLU A 247 -6.61 5.86 26.84
CA GLU A 247 -5.71 5.27 27.82
C GLU A 247 -6.45 4.22 28.66
N GLY A 248 -5.89 3.01 28.73
CA GLY A 248 -6.46 1.92 29.53
C GLY A 248 -7.77 1.31 29.03
N GLY A 249 -8.22 1.68 27.83
CA GLY A 249 -9.44 1.16 27.21
C GLY A 249 -9.26 0.84 25.72
N PHE A 250 -10.38 0.68 25.01
CA PHE A 250 -10.39 0.39 23.58
C PHE A 250 -11.10 1.50 22.82
N ALA A 251 -10.61 1.78 21.61
CA ALA A 251 -11.23 2.74 20.71
C ALA A 251 -11.13 2.25 19.26
N SER A 252 -12.13 2.60 18.46
CA SER A 252 -12.13 2.48 17.00
C SER A 252 -12.94 3.64 16.43
N ALA A 253 -12.49 4.19 15.31
CA ALA A 253 -13.21 5.19 14.54
C ALA A 253 -13.55 4.62 13.16
N GLU A 254 -14.84 4.60 12.83
CA GLU A 254 -15.35 4.07 11.56
C GLU A 254 -16.13 5.14 10.83
N CYS A 255 -15.96 5.23 9.51
CA CYS A 255 -16.62 6.20 8.66
C CYS A 255 -17.47 5.51 7.60
N VAL A 256 -18.74 5.90 7.50
CA VAL A 256 -19.66 5.39 6.48
C VAL A 256 -20.13 6.50 5.55
N PRO A 257 -20.43 6.23 4.26
CA PRO A 257 -21.00 7.22 3.36
C PRO A 257 -22.29 7.80 3.93
N ALA A 258 -22.45 9.13 3.88
CA ALA A 258 -23.64 9.78 4.42
C ALA A 258 -24.87 9.53 3.53
N THR A 259 -25.98 9.06 4.11
CA THR A 259 -27.21 8.69 3.36
C THR A 259 -28.39 9.65 3.56
N ASN A 260 -28.14 10.84 4.14
CA ASN A 260 -29.13 11.80 4.64
C ASN A 260 -29.95 11.32 5.85
N ASP A 261 -29.72 10.10 6.34
CA ASP A 261 -30.23 9.61 7.61
C ASP A 261 -29.06 9.42 8.58
N MET A 262 -28.82 10.45 9.41
CA MET A 262 -27.77 10.41 10.42
C MET A 262 -27.96 9.27 11.43
N SER A 263 -29.19 8.85 11.70
CA SER A 263 -29.46 7.75 12.64
C SER A 263 -29.02 6.43 12.06
N LEU A 264 -29.33 6.18 10.78
CA LEU A 264 -28.90 5.00 10.05
C LEU A 264 -27.37 4.97 9.91
N ASP A 265 -26.77 6.06 9.45
CA ASP A 265 -25.33 6.21 9.27
C ASP A 265 -24.58 5.98 10.60
N ARG A 266 -25.08 6.59 11.69
CA ARG A 266 -24.49 6.44 13.02
C ARG A 266 -24.61 5.02 13.52
N SER A 267 -25.77 4.39 13.34
CA SER A 267 -26.00 3.00 13.73
C SER A 267 -25.04 2.05 13.01
N GLN A 268 -24.86 2.25 11.71
CA GLN A 268 -23.94 1.45 10.89
C GLN A 268 -22.48 1.63 11.32
N ALA A 269 -22.00 2.87 11.42
CA ALA A 269 -20.63 3.15 11.86
C ALA A 269 -20.37 2.67 13.31
N THR A 270 -21.37 2.78 14.20
CA THR A 270 -21.27 2.25 15.57
C THR A 270 -21.16 0.71 15.56
N ALA A 271 -21.93 0.03 14.70
CA ALA A 271 -21.86 -1.43 14.57
C ALA A 271 -20.50 -1.89 14.04
N GLN A 272 -19.94 -1.18 13.06
CA GLN A 272 -18.59 -1.43 12.55
C GLN A 272 -17.53 -1.21 13.64
N GLY A 273 -17.63 -0.11 14.41
CA GLY A 273 -16.68 0.18 15.48
C GLY A 273 -16.72 -0.85 16.61
N ARG A 274 -17.91 -1.41 16.92
CA ARG A 274 -18.05 -2.53 17.85
C ARG A 274 -17.37 -3.80 17.34
N ALA A 275 -17.55 -4.11 16.06
CA ALA A 275 -16.89 -5.26 15.44
C ALA A 275 -15.37 -5.12 15.48
N GLU A 276 -14.85 -3.92 15.26
CA GLU A 276 -13.42 -3.64 15.33
C GLU A 276 -12.87 -3.76 16.76
N ILE A 277 -13.56 -3.22 17.78
CA ILE A 277 -13.15 -3.43 19.18
C ILE A 277 -13.18 -4.92 19.54
N SER A 278 -14.19 -5.67 19.08
CA SER A 278 -14.27 -7.13 19.28
C SER A 278 -13.07 -7.85 18.65
N ARG A 279 -12.64 -7.40 17.46
CA ARG A 279 -11.43 -7.91 16.79
C ARG A 279 -10.15 -7.61 17.58
N GLN A 280 -10.01 -6.39 18.11
CA GLN A 280 -8.87 -5.99 18.96
C GLN A 280 -8.79 -6.85 20.23
N LEU A 281 -9.94 -7.12 20.87
CA LEU A 281 -10.05 -8.00 22.03
C LEU A 281 -9.60 -9.42 21.70
N GLY A 282 -10.04 -9.97 20.56
CA GLY A 282 -9.60 -11.29 20.08
C GLY A 282 -8.07 -11.41 20.00
N VAL A 283 -7.40 -10.41 19.40
CA VAL A 283 -5.93 -10.41 19.29
C VAL A 283 -5.25 -10.36 20.65
N LYS A 284 -5.68 -9.47 21.56
CA LYS A 284 -5.10 -9.38 22.91
C LYS A 284 -5.29 -10.66 23.72
N THR A 285 -6.47 -11.28 23.63
CA THR A 285 -6.73 -12.54 24.33
C THR A 285 -5.93 -13.73 23.79
N LYS A 286 -5.62 -13.73 22.49
CA LYS A 286 -4.69 -14.71 21.90
C LYS A 286 -3.24 -14.52 22.40
N VAL A 287 -2.80 -13.28 22.62
CA VAL A 287 -1.50 -13.02 23.25
C VAL A 287 -1.50 -13.50 24.71
N MET A 288 -2.56 -13.22 25.46
CA MET A 288 -2.74 -13.75 26.82
C MET A 288 -2.65 -15.28 26.86
N ASP A 289 -3.26 -15.98 25.89
CA ASP A 289 -3.19 -17.43 25.77
C ASP A 289 -1.75 -17.92 25.63
N LYS A 290 -0.96 -17.29 24.75
CA LYS A 290 0.45 -17.62 24.55
C LYS A 290 1.28 -17.36 25.81
N THR A 291 1.08 -16.21 26.45
CA THR A 291 1.79 -15.84 27.69
C THR A 291 1.49 -16.83 28.82
N TYR A 292 0.23 -17.20 29.01
CA TYR A 292 -0.16 -18.18 30.00
C TYR A 292 0.40 -19.58 29.70
N GLN A 293 0.30 -20.05 28.44
CA GLN A 293 0.86 -21.35 28.04
C GLN A 293 2.36 -21.44 28.28
N ASN A 294 3.11 -20.40 27.94
CA ASN A 294 4.56 -20.35 28.17
C ASN A 294 4.88 -20.48 29.66
N LYS A 295 4.19 -19.70 30.51
CA LYS A 295 4.39 -19.74 31.96
C LYS A 295 4.09 -21.11 32.57
N VAL A 296 2.95 -21.71 32.22
CA VAL A 296 2.55 -23.03 32.72
C VAL A 296 3.54 -24.11 32.27
N THR A 297 3.98 -24.05 31.00
CA THR A 297 4.97 -24.99 30.45
C THR A 297 6.33 -24.87 31.12
N THR A 298 6.81 -23.64 31.36
CA THR A 298 8.07 -23.39 32.09
C THR A 298 8.02 -23.87 33.53
N ALA A 299 6.84 -23.84 34.16
CA ALA A 299 6.62 -24.36 35.51
C ALA A 299 6.39 -25.88 35.56
N GLY A 300 6.46 -26.59 34.43
CA GLY A 300 6.23 -28.04 34.35
C GLY A 300 4.76 -28.45 34.53
N GLY A 301 3.82 -27.52 34.44
CA GLY A 301 2.39 -27.76 34.56
C GLY A 301 1.73 -28.09 33.22
N SER A 302 0.48 -28.57 33.27
CA SER A 302 -0.37 -28.76 32.09
C SER A 302 -1.47 -27.70 32.03
N VAL A 303 -1.76 -27.22 30.81
CA VAL A 303 -2.82 -26.24 30.58
C VAL A 303 -4.17 -26.95 30.57
N THR A 304 -5.05 -26.58 31.51
CA THR A 304 -6.43 -27.07 31.60
C THR A 304 -7.40 -25.90 31.49
N GLY A 305 -8.61 -26.13 30.98
CA GLY A 305 -9.63 -25.09 30.77
C GLY A 305 -9.68 -24.54 29.33
N ASN A 306 -10.62 -23.64 29.08
CA ASN A 306 -10.84 -23.03 27.77
C ASN A 306 -9.78 -21.96 27.48
N THR A 307 -9.59 -21.62 26.19
CA THR A 307 -8.72 -20.50 25.81
C THR A 307 -9.36 -19.16 26.15
N PHE A 308 -8.54 -18.17 26.51
CA PHE A 308 -9.03 -16.81 26.73
C PHE A 308 -9.65 -16.25 25.44
N GLU A 309 -9.12 -16.62 24.27
CA GLU A 309 -9.71 -16.29 22.97
C GLU A 309 -11.12 -16.87 22.78
N ALA A 310 -11.36 -18.11 23.20
CA ALA A 310 -12.69 -18.72 23.06
C ALA A 310 -13.72 -18.02 23.96
N VAL A 311 -13.34 -17.69 25.19
CA VAL A 311 -14.21 -17.00 26.14
C VAL A 311 -14.44 -15.55 25.73
N SER A 312 -13.41 -14.87 25.20
CA SER A 312 -13.52 -13.47 24.80
C SER A 312 -14.55 -13.26 23.70
N LYS A 313 -14.71 -14.18 22.76
CA LYS A 313 -15.76 -14.10 21.72
C LYS A 313 -17.17 -14.02 22.33
N GLN A 314 -17.44 -14.82 23.36
CA GLN A 314 -18.74 -14.84 24.03
C GLN A 314 -18.97 -13.62 24.92
N VAL A 315 -17.96 -13.24 25.70
CA VAL A 315 -18.12 -12.18 26.71
C VAL A 315 -18.04 -10.79 26.07
N SER A 316 -17.25 -10.60 25.00
CA SER A 316 -17.10 -9.29 24.35
C SER A 316 -18.41 -8.78 23.77
N GLU A 317 -19.26 -9.65 23.20
CA GLU A 317 -20.56 -9.24 22.66
C GLU A 317 -21.46 -8.61 23.72
N GLN A 318 -21.49 -9.16 24.94
CA GLN A 318 -22.30 -8.65 26.05
C GLN A 318 -21.81 -7.26 26.51
N TYR A 319 -20.50 -7.06 26.58
CA TYR A 319 -19.91 -5.80 27.05
C TYR A 319 -19.93 -4.72 25.95
N LEU A 320 -19.87 -5.11 24.68
CA LEU A 320 -19.91 -4.18 23.55
C LEU A 320 -21.32 -3.70 23.22
N GLN A 321 -22.38 -4.42 23.60
CA GLN A 321 -23.75 -3.91 23.50
C GLN A 321 -23.95 -2.60 24.30
N GLY A 322 -23.20 -2.41 25.40
CA GLY A 322 -23.18 -1.19 26.20
C GLY A 322 -22.26 -0.08 25.68
N SER A 323 -21.39 -0.35 24.71
CA SER A 323 -20.48 0.66 24.15
C SER A 323 -21.26 1.74 23.40
N ARG A 324 -20.98 3.01 23.70
CA ARG A 324 -21.64 4.16 23.09
C ARG A 324 -20.68 4.87 22.13
N ALA A 325 -21.25 5.45 21.09
CA ALA A 325 -20.55 6.41 20.25
C ALA A 325 -20.09 7.61 21.11
N SER A 326 -18.77 7.77 21.26
CA SER A 326 -18.15 8.83 22.06
C SER A 326 -17.88 10.09 21.25
N LYS A 327 -17.68 9.96 19.93
CA LYS A 327 -17.61 11.07 18.96
C LYS A 327 -18.38 10.72 17.69
N VAL A 328 -19.00 11.73 17.09
CA VAL A 328 -19.75 11.60 15.83
C VAL A 328 -19.55 12.90 15.05
N GLU A 329 -19.04 12.82 13.83
CA GLU A 329 -18.76 14.00 13.00
C GLU A 329 -18.89 13.67 11.52
N TYR A 330 -19.39 14.63 10.74
CA TYR A 330 -19.35 14.53 9.28
C TYR A 330 -17.97 14.95 8.78
N VAL A 331 -17.34 14.07 8.00
CA VAL A 331 -15.98 14.28 7.47
C VAL A 331 -15.98 14.03 5.97
N THR A 332 -15.33 14.92 5.23
CA THR A 332 -15.18 14.78 3.77
C THR A 332 -13.97 13.91 3.45
N ILE A 333 -14.21 12.72 2.91
CA ILE A 333 -13.16 11.78 2.48
C ILE A 333 -13.29 11.65 0.97
N ASN A 334 -12.22 11.99 0.23
CA ASN A 334 -12.18 11.95 -1.23
C ASN A 334 -13.33 12.72 -1.90
N GLY A 335 -13.68 13.90 -1.38
CA GLY A 335 -14.75 14.74 -1.92
C GLY A 335 -16.18 14.24 -1.64
N LYS A 336 -16.33 13.18 -0.84
CA LYS A 336 -17.64 12.63 -0.43
C LYS A 336 -17.84 12.84 1.07
N ASN A 337 -19.06 13.19 1.47
CA ASN A 337 -19.42 13.28 2.89
C ASN A 337 -19.56 11.88 3.48
N ASN A 338 -18.89 11.66 4.61
CA ASN A 338 -19.00 10.45 5.41
C ASN A 338 -19.36 10.84 6.83
N LEU A 339 -20.13 10.01 7.52
CA LEU A 339 -20.31 10.14 8.96
C LEU A 339 -19.30 9.24 9.65
N CYS A 340 -18.38 9.83 10.41
CA CYS A 340 -17.41 9.12 11.23
C CYS A 340 -17.91 9.01 12.66
N VAL A 341 -17.73 7.84 13.27
CA VAL A 341 -18.13 7.55 14.65
C VAL A 341 -16.98 6.89 15.39
N MET A 342 -16.62 7.44 16.56
CA MET A 342 -15.72 6.77 17.49
C MET A 342 -16.53 5.95 18.48
N VAL A 343 -16.23 4.67 18.59
CA VAL A 343 -16.75 3.78 19.64
C VAL A 343 -15.63 3.54 20.64
N THR A 344 -15.97 3.53 21.92
CA THR A 344 -15.00 3.29 23.00
C THR A 344 -15.51 2.26 23.99
N LEU A 345 -14.60 1.45 24.52
CA LEU A 345 -14.77 0.70 25.75
C LEU A 345 -13.88 1.36 26.81
N ASP A 346 -14.49 1.97 27.82
CA ASP A 346 -13.76 2.71 28.84
C ASP A 346 -12.91 1.78 29.72
N PRO A 347 -11.95 2.32 30.50
CA PRO A 347 -11.05 1.49 31.30
C PRO A 347 -11.74 0.63 32.37
N ALA A 348 -12.82 1.12 32.98
CA ALA A 348 -13.54 0.37 34.00
C ALA A 348 -14.29 -0.82 33.38
N SER A 349 -14.94 -0.59 32.24
CA SER A 349 -15.58 -1.67 31.46
C SER A 349 -14.55 -2.66 30.90
N SER A 350 -13.38 -2.18 30.48
CA SER A 350 -12.27 -3.01 29.99
C SER A 350 -11.70 -3.92 31.09
N LYS A 351 -11.56 -3.41 32.33
CA LYS A 351 -11.16 -4.23 33.49
C LYS A 351 -12.19 -5.33 33.79
N LYS A 352 -13.47 -4.97 33.83
CA LYS A 352 -14.55 -5.94 34.09
C LYS A 352 -14.61 -7.03 33.02
N LEU A 353 -14.41 -6.65 31.75
CA LEU A 353 -14.35 -7.58 30.64
C LEU A 353 -13.16 -8.54 30.79
N PHE A 354 -11.97 -8.04 31.12
CA PHE A 354 -10.80 -8.87 31.41
C PHE A 354 -11.08 -9.90 32.52
N ASP A 355 -11.64 -9.45 33.63
CA ASP A 355 -11.93 -10.34 34.76
C ASP A 355 -12.92 -11.44 34.34
N ALA A 356 -13.96 -11.09 33.60
CA ALA A 356 -14.93 -12.04 33.06
C ALA A 356 -14.30 -13.06 32.07
N ILE A 357 -13.33 -12.64 31.26
CA ILE A 357 -12.59 -13.53 30.35
C ILE A 357 -11.73 -14.52 31.12
N VAL A 358 -11.00 -14.05 32.14
CA VAL A 358 -10.16 -14.91 32.97
C VAL A 358 -11.01 -15.90 33.74
N ASP A 359 -12.06 -15.43 34.41
CA ASP A 359 -12.92 -16.26 35.25
C ASP A 359 -13.69 -17.29 34.39
N GLY A 360 -14.18 -16.89 33.20
CA GLY A 360 -14.88 -17.78 32.27
C GLY A 360 -14.00 -18.83 31.58
N SER A 361 -12.67 -18.70 31.65
CA SER A 361 -11.73 -19.68 31.08
C SER A 361 -11.61 -20.96 31.90
N ASN A 362 -12.01 -20.93 33.18
CA ASN A 362 -11.78 -22.00 34.16
C ASN A 362 -10.30 -22.42 34.27
N ARG A 363 -9.36 -21.53 33.93
CA ARG A 363 -7.91 -21.75 34.10
C ARG A 363 -7.48 -21.41 35.51
N GLN A 364 -6.51 -22.16 36.04
CA GLN A 364 -5.89 -21.83 37.32
C GLN A 364 -4.86 -20.71 37.13
N VAL A 365 -5.30 -19.46 37.29
CA VAL A 365 -4.45 -18.27 37.18
C VAL A 365 -4.13 -17.76 38.57
N SER A 366 -2.83 -17.73 38.94
CA SER A 366 -2.39 -17.16 40.22
C SER A 366 -2.66 -15.64 40.26
N PRO A 367 -2.77 -15.00 41.44
CA PRO A 367 -2.92 -13.54 41.53
C PRO A 367 -1.80 -12.78 40.81
N GLN A 368 -0.54 -13.24 40.93
CA GLN A 368 0.58 -12.64 40.21
C GLN A 368 0.45 -12.79 38.69
N ASP A 369 0.02 -13.96 38.21
CA ASP A 369 -0.19 -14.17 36.78
C ASP A 369 -1.39 -13.41 36.25
N LYS A 370 -2.44 -13.22 37.07
CA LYS A 370 -3.60 -12.38 36.71
C LYS A 370 -3.18 -10.94 36.51
N ASP A 371 -2.26 -10.42 37.33
CA ASP A 371 -1.70 -9.09 37.15
C ASP A 371 -0.84 -8.99 35.90
N VAL A 372 0.04 -9.97 35.62
CA VAL A 372 0.83 -9.99 34.37
C VAL A 372 -0.09 -10.05 33.14
N LEU A 373 -1.08 -10.94 33.15
CA LEU A 373 -2.04 -11.07 32.06
C LEU A 373 -2.90 -9.80 31.92
N TYR A 374 -3.22 -9.12 33.02
CA TYR A 374 -3.94 -7.84 32.96
C TYR A 374 -3.06 -6.73 32.43
N GLN A 375 -1.78 -6.71 32.79
CA GLN A 375 -0.81 -5.81 32.18
C GLN A 375 -0.71 -6.10 30.70
N GLU A 376 -0.53 -7.33 30.23
CA GLU A 376 -0.55 -7.69 28.80
C GLU A 376 -1.86 -7.30 28.08
N PHE A 377 -2.99 -7.52 28.75
CA PHE A 377 -4.31 -7.16 28.23
C PHE A 377 -4.46 -5.64 28.06
N LYS A 378 -4.01 -4.86 29.06
CA LYS A 378 -3.94 -3.39 28.98
C LYS A 378 -2.78 -2.88 28.15
N ALA A 379 -1.73 -3.69 27.99
CA ALA A 379 -0.39 -3.22 27.71
C ALA A 379 -0.41 -2.54 26.36
N PHE A 380 -0.10 -1.26 26.45
CA PHE A 380 0.67 -0.51 25.50
C PHE A 380 2.19 -0.69 25.76
N LYS A 381 2.60 -1.39 26.83
CA LYS A 381 3.97 -1.34 27.41
C LYS A 381 4.92 -2.48 27.02
N ALA A 382 4.43 -3.56 26.40
CA ALA A 382 5.27 -4.47 25.61
C ALA A 382 5.99 -3.71 24.48
N GLN A 383 5.53 -2.48 24.20
CA GLN A 383 6.14 -1.53 23.30
C GLN A 383 7.38 -0.81 23.85
N GLU A 384 7.32 -0.31 25.08
CA GLU A 384 8.39 0.47 25.70
C GLU A 384 9.56 -0.40 26.20
N GLU A 385 9.28 -1.61 26.71
CA GLU A 385 10.33 -2.48 27.25
C GLU A 385 11.20 -3.07 26.12
N LEU A 386 10.64 -3.30 24.94
CA LEU A 386 11.39 -3.68 23.73
C LEU A 386 12.20 -2.50 23.15
N ASP A 387 11.68 -1.28 23.26
CA ASP A 387 12.34 -0.04 22.84
C ASP A 387 13.56 0.29 23.74
N GLN A 388 13.57 -0.13 25.01
CA GLN A 388 14.71 0.04 25.92
C GLN A 388 15.79 -1.03 25.78
N GLU A 389 15.44 -2.27 25.42
CA GLU A 389 16.41 -3.33 25.14
C GLU A 389 17.14 -3.14 23.80
N THR A 390 16.58 -2.36 22.87
CA THR A 390 17.22 -2.01 21.59
C THR A 390 18.03 -0.70 21.61
N ALA A 391 18.14 -0.06 22.79
CA ALA A 391 18.89 1.17 23.01
C ALA A 391 20.22 1.00 23.78
N LYS A 392 20.64 -0.24 24.07
CA LYS A 392 22.00 -0.61 24.53
C LYS A 392 22.66 -1.49 23.48
#